data_AF-A0A8H3CLW5-F1
#
_entry.id   AF-A0A8H3CLW5-F1
#
_cell.length_a   1.000
_cell.length_b   1.000
_cell.length_c   1.000
_cell.angle_alpha   90.00
_cell.angle_beta   90.00
_cell.angle_gamma   90.00
#
_symmetry.space_group_name_H-M   'P 1'
#
loop_
_entity.id
_entity.type
_entity.pdbx_description
1 polymer ?
#
loop_
_entity_poly.entity_id
_entity_poly.type
_entity_poly.pdbx_seq_one_letter_code
_entity_poly.pdbx_strand_id
1 'polypeptide(L)'
;MTEIVSRSDASTLLGMIWDDDKQFMKAMMWTYSPALSGVVYLLWAYVHYEQYLKDHPHPDRFMIPFVDVFFRCVLCSTPDQALALSIIRLWNFQASHFWRNAPIKVRSELADSRLMIQAYLNQLNFGIEPIVVPRSDDDSSLPIEDIPDTLHFILRHYVPGCEDLVPSLVGTTIRKCWASFLNPARMFFFLTGLRGTFGWFRAFIGRLDQPSELHQSVKFQLLLQALDSDVIGLIGRVMLFVNSTPSTPKDAEDNENFLKECENLFIELSYLPPGRELEEHFIAREVLQSLRYNMGSSATVH
;
A
#
# COMPACT_ATOMS: atom_id res chain seq x y z
N MET A 1 -38.04 -10.65 -3.53
CA MET A 1 -36.89 -10.04 -2.85
C MET A 1 -37.05 -8.54 -3.04
N THR A 2 -37.42 -7.80 -2.00
CA THR A 2 -37.62 -6.34 -2.08
C THR A 2 -36.27 -5.66 -2.23
N GLU A 3 -36.07 -4.92 -3.31
CA GLU A 3 -34.89 -4.07 -3.52
C GLU A 3 -34.90 -2.98 -2.44
N ILE A 4 -33.89 -3.00 -1.55
CA ILE A 4 -33.77 -2.01 -0.46
C ILE A 4 -33.41 -0.62 -1.01
N VAL A 5 -32.71 -0.59 -2.15
CA VAL A 5 -32.35 0.63 -2.89
C VAL A 5 -32.56 0.35 -4.37
N SER A 6 -33.18 1.29 -5.09
CA SER A 6 -33.41 1.10 -6.52
C SER A 6 -32.11 1.29 -7.32
N ARG A 7 -32.03 0.68 -8.50
CA ARG A 7 -30.93 0.88 -9.45
C ARG A 7 -30.66 2.36 -9.75
N SER A 8 -31.71 3.18 -9.88
CA SER A 8 -31.60 4.61 -10.15
C SER A 8 -30.95 5.36 -8.97
N ASP A 9 -31.31 4.98 -7.75
CA ASP A 9 -30.75 5.59 -6.54
C ASP A 9 -29.27 5.24 -6.38
N ALA A 10 -28.89 3.97 -6.62
CA ALA A 10 -27.50 3.54 -6.56
C ALA A 10 -26.63 4.23 -7.62
N SER A 11 -27.15 4.40 -8.84
CA SER A 11 -26.48 5.14 -9.92
C SER A 11 -26.30 6.62 -9.55
N THR A 12 -27.35 7.24 -9.00
CA THR A 12 -27.32 8.65 -8.57
C THR A 12 -26.33 8.84 -7.43
N LEU A 13 -26.31 7.92 -6.46
CA LEU A 13 -25.37 7.95 -5.34
C LEU A 13 -23.92 7.82 -5.83
N LEU A 14 -23.63 6.89 -6.74
CA LEU A 14 -22.29 6.75 -7.34
C LEU A 14 -21.86 8.04 -8.03
N GLY A 15 -22.75 8.64 -8.83
CA GLY A 15 -22.49 9.92 -9.50
C GLY A 15 -22.20 11.05 -8.53
N MET A 16 -23.03 11.21 -7.49
CA MET A 16 -22.86 12.25 -6.47
C MET A 16 -21.53 12.10 -5.71
N ILE A 17 -21.20 10.88 -5.26
CA ILE A 17 -19.96 10.63 -4.54
C ILE A 17 -18.77 10.83 -5.48
N TRP A 18 -18.84 10.38 -6.73
CA TRP A 18 -17.74 10.56 -7.67
C TRP A 18 -17.53 12.03 -8.05
N ASP A 19 -18.59 12.81 -8.21
CA ASP A 19 -18.50 14.22 -8.57
C ASP A 19 -17.87 15.07 -7.46
N ASP A 20 -18.16 14.74 -6.19
CA ASP A 20 -17.66 15.43 -4.98
C ASP A 20 -16.78 14.52 -4.09
N ASP A 21 -15.98 13.68 -4.75
CA ASP A 21 -15.10 12.65 -4.16
C ASP A 21 -14.16 13.18 -3.08
N LYS A 22 -13.62 14.39 -3.27
CA LYS A 22 -12.75 15.07 -2.30
C LYS A 22 -13.48 15.43 -1.00
N GLN A 23 -14.67 16.04 -1.09
CA GLN A 23 -15.41 16.44 0.11
C GLN A 23 -15.99 15.22 0.81
N PHE A 24 -16.42 14.22 0.04
CA PHE A 24 -16.79 12.92 0.57
C PHE A 24 -15.64 12.29 1.37
N MET A 25 -14.44 12.21 0.79
CA MET A 25 -13.26 11.66 1.46
C MET A 25 -12.94 12.41 2.75
N LYS A 26 -12.92 13.75 2.72
CA LYS A 26 -12.74 14.55 3.93
C LYS A 26 -13.79 14.22 4.98
N ALA A 27 -15.08 14.21 4.61
CA ALA A 27 -16.15 13.90 5.55
C ALA A 27 -15.93 12.52 6.20
N MET A 28 -15.53 11.50 5.43
CA MET A 28 -15.26 10.15 5.95
C MET A 28 -14.01 10.08 6.83
N MET A 29 -12.98 10.87 6.57
CA MET A 29 -11.83 10.95 7.47
C MET A 29 -12.16 11.61 8.82
N TRP A 30 -13.05 12.59 8.82
CA TRP A 30 -13.38 13.38 10.02
C TRP A 30 -14.58 12.84 10.80
N THR A 31 -15.36 11.94 10.21
CA THR A 31 -16.55 11.37 10.85
C THR A 31 -16.48 9.85 10.85
N TYR A 32 -16.65 9.24 12.02
CA TYR A 32 -16.83 7.80 12.08
C TYR A 32 -18.16 7.44 11.39
N SER A 33 -18.07 6.77 10.25
CA SER A 33 -19.23 6.29 9.50
C SER A 33 -19.24 4.76 9.51
N PRO A 34 -19.93 4.10 10.46
CA PRO A 34 -19.94 2.63 10.58
C PRO A 34 -20.52 1.91 9.35
N ALA A 35 -21.18 2.65 8.45
CA ALA A 35 -21.89 2.10 7.30
C ALA A 35 -21.11 2.19 5.97
N LEU A 36 -19.85 2.63 5.97
CA LEU A 36 -19.08 2.85 4.75
C LEU A 36 -18.94 1.57 3.91
N SER A 37 -18.67 0.42 4.54
CA SER A 37 -18.62 -0.89 3.87
C SER A 37 -19.96 -1.28 3.24
N GLY A 38 -21.09 -0.92 3.87
CA GLY A 38 -22.44 -1.12 3.34
C GLY A 38 -22.73 -0.25 2.11
N VAL A 39 -22.29 1.01 2.13
CA VAL A 39 -22.37 1.90 0.96
C VAL A 39 -21.54 1.33 -0.19
N VAL A 40 -20.29 0.93 0.08
CA VAL A 40 -19.42 0.34 -0.94
C VAL A 40 -20.01 -0.95 -1.51
N TYR A 41 -20.59 -1.81 -0.67
CA TYR A 41 -21.28 -3.03 -1.13
C TYR A 41 -22.46 -2.72 -2.05
N LEU A 42 -23.27 -1.71 -1.72
CA LEU A 42 -24.40 -1.29 -2.55
C LEU A 42 -23.94 -0.79 -3.91
N LEU A 43 -22.91 0.07 -3.93
CA LEU A 43 -22.33 0.58 -5.18
C LEU A 43 -21.71 -0.55 -6.01
N TRP A 44 -21.04 -1.49 -5.34
CA TRP A 44 -20.51 -2.68 -5.97
C TRP A 44 -21.61 -3.51 -6.64
N ALA A 45 -22.66 -3.85 -5.90
CA ALA A 45 -23.76 -4.66 -6.41
C ALA A 45 -24.41 -4.01 -7.63
N TYR A 46 -24.58 -2.69 -7.61
CA TYR A 46 -25.04 -1.89 -8.75
C TYR A 46 -24.12 -2.06 -9.96
N VAL A 47 -22.82 -1.79 -9.82
CA VAL A 47 -21.85 -1.86 -10.94
C VAL A 47 -21.75 -3.28 -11.50
N HIS A 48 -21.74 -4.29 -10.64
CA HIS A 48 -21.67 -5.69 -11.04
C HIS A 48 -22.94 -6.10 -11.82
N TYR A 49 -24.11 -5.63 -11.38
CA TYR A 49 -25.37 -5.84 -12.10
C TYR A 49 -25.37 -5.16 -13.47
N GLU A 50 -24.91 -3.90 -13.55
CA GLU A 50 -24.76 -3.15 -14.81
C GLU A 50 -23.84 -3.86 -15.82
N GLN A 51 -22.74 -4.45 -15.34
CA GLN A 51 -21.84 -5.24 -16.20
C GLN A 51 -22.50 -6.50 -16.75
N TYR A 52 -23.35 -7.16 -15.96
CA TYR A 52 -24.00 -8.41 -16.37
C TYR A 52 -25.13 -8.19 -17.39
N LEU A 53 -25.74 -7.01 -17.41
CA LEU A 53 -26.84 -6.69 -18.33
C LEU A 53 -26.43 -6.59 -19.82
N LYS A 54 -25.14 -6.76 -20.16
CA LYS A 54 -24.57 -7.03 -21.50
C LYS A 54 -24.91 -6.09 -22.67
N ASP A 55 -25.79 -5.11 -22.52
CA ASP A 55 -26.17 -4.14 -23.57
C ASP A 55 -25.37 -2.83 -23.53
N HIS A 56 -24.31 -2.77 -22.73
CA HIS A 56 -23.46 -1.57 -22.64
C HIS A 56 -22.09 -1.78 -23.29
N PRO A 57 -21.78 -1.07 -24.40
CA PRO A 57 -20.51 -1.20 -25.11
C PRO A 57 -19.29 -0.71 -24.30
N HIS A 58 -19.49 -0.14 -23.11
CA HIS A 58 -18.46 0.48 -22.28
C HIS A 58 -18.60 0.10 -20.80
N PRO A 59 -18.14 -1.09 -20.38
CA PRO A 59 -18.14 -1.49 -18.96
C PRO A 59 -17.35 -0.52 -18.06
N ASP A 60 -16.40 0.22 -18.64
CA ASP A 60 -15.58 1.22 -17.97
C ASP A 60 -16.38 2.41 -17.41
N ARG A 61 -17.56 2.69 -17.98
CA ARG A 61 -18.40 3.86 -17.61
C ARG A 61 -18.77 3.86 -16.12
N PHE A 62 -19.00 2.68 -15.54
CA PHE A 62 -19.41 2.53 -14.14
C PHE A 62 -18.27 2.03 -13.26
N MET A 63 -17.35 1.24 -13.81
CA MET A 63 -16.26 0.65 -13.06
C MET A 63 -15.22 1.69 -12.65
N ILE A 64 -14.86 2.64 -13.52
CA ILE A 64 -13.91 3.72 -13.19
C ILE A 64 -14.38 4.55 -11.97
N PRO A 65 -15.61 5.13 -11.97
CA PRO A 65 -16.13 5.82 -10.79
C PRO A 65 -16.06 4.98 -9.54
N PHE A 66 -16.51 3.73 -9.64
CA PHE A 66 -16.60 2.85 -8.49
C PHE A 66 -15.25 2.53 -7.89
N VAL A 67 -14.24 2.24 -8.72
CA VAL A 67 -12.89 1.93 -8.22
C VAL A 67 -12.27 3.16 -7.54
N ASP A 68 -12.48 4.36 -8.09
CA ASP A 68 -12.00 5.61 -7.46
C ASP A 68 -12.63 5.80 -6.07
N VAL A 69 -13.96 5.71 -5.99
CA VAL A 69 -14.71 5.80 -4.74
C VAL A 69 -14.30 4.68 -3.77
N PHE A 70 -14.16 3.45 -4.26
CA PHE A 70 -13.75 2.29 -3.47
C PHE A 70 -12.42 2.54 -2.77
N PHE A 71 -11.37 2.96 -3.48
CA PHE A 71 -10.07 3.16 -2.84
C PHE A 71 -10.06 4.37 -1.90
N ARG A 72 -10.84 5.43 -2.18
CA ARG A 72 -11.05 6.51 -1.20
C ARG A 72 -11.72 6.00 0.06
N CYS A 73 -12.70 5.10 -0.06
CA CYS A 73 -13.30 4.43 1.10
C CYS A 73 -12.29 3.54 1.84
N VAL A 74 -11.44 2.80 1.13
CA VAL A 74 -10.37 2.00 1.75
C VAL A 74 -9.46 2.89 2.59
N LEU A 75 -9.02 4.04 2.05
CA LEU A 75 -8.16 5.00 2.75
C LEU A 75 -8.80 5.62 4.00
N CYS A 76 -10.13 5.71 4.04
CA CYS A 76 -10.87 6.29 5.17
C CYS A 76 -11.51 5.23 6.08
N SER A 77 -11.31 3.96 5.79
CA SER A 77 -12.00 2.89 6.50
C SER A 77 -11.43 2.70 7.90
N THR A 78 -12.31 2.30 8.81
CA THR A 78 -11.93 1.90 10.16
C THR A 78 -11.67 0.39 10.24
N PRO A 79 -10.92 -0.08 11.26
CA PRO A 79 -10.72 -1.49 11.56
C PRO A 79 -11.91 -2.41 11.30
N ASP A 80 -13.08 -2.05 11.83
CA ASP A 80 -14.32 -2.83 11.77
C ASP A 80 -14.89 -2.99 10.34
N GLN A 81 -14.35 -2.26 9.37
CA GLN A 81 -14.78 -2.28 7.98
C GLN A 81 -13.75 -2.90 7.04
N ALA A 82 -12.50 -3.05 7.48
CA ALA A 82 -11.39 -3.49 6.65
C ALA A 82 -11.68 -4.85 6.00
N LEU A 83 -12.11 -5.84 6.80
CA LEU A 83 -12.44 -7.18 6.29
C LEU A 83 -13.51 -7.16 5.20
N ALA A 84 -14.59 -6.39 5.39
CA ALA A 84 -15.67 -6.29 4.42
C ALA A 84 -15.17 -5.69 3.09
N LEU A 85 -14.35 -4.64 3.16
CA LEU A 85 -13.76 -4.00 1.98
C LEU A 85 -12.77 -4.91 1.26
N SER A 86 -11.96 -5.69 2.00
CA SER A 86 -11.02 -6.65 1.41
C SER A 86 -11.74 -7.81 0.71
N ILE A 87 -12.89 -8.27 1.24
CA ILE A 87 -13.74 -9.26 0.54
C ILE A 87 -14.28 -8.69 -0.78
N ILE A 88 -14.81 -7.46 -0.74
CA ILE A 88 -15.28 -6.77 -1.95
C ILE A 88 -14.12 -6.62 -2.94
N ARG A 89 -12.90 -6.32 -2.47
CA ARG A 89 -11.72 -6.24 -3.33
C ARG A 89 -11.43 -7.57 -4.03
N LEU A 90 -11.35 -8.66 -3.27
CA LEU A 90 -11.03 -9.98 -3.79
C LEU A 90 -11.99 -10.41 -4.92
N TRP A 91 -13.27 -10.06 -4.80
CA TRP A 91 -14.30 -10.44 -5.77
C TRP A 91 -14.35 -9.53 -7.00
N ASN A 92 -13.84 -8.29 -6.91
CA ASN A 92 -13.95 -7.31 -8.00
C ASN A 92 -12.70 -7.14 -8.83
N PHE A 93 -11.52 -7.21 -8.21
CA PHE A 93 -10.31 -6.70 -8.84
C PHE A 93 -9.65 -7.67 -9.82
N GLN A 94 -10.31 -8.76 -10.19
CA GLN A 94 -10.07 -9.36 -11.51
C GLN A 94 -10.37 -8.35 -12.64
N ALA A 95 -11.24 -7.36 -12.42
CA ALA A 95 -11.46 -6.21 -13.30
C ALA A 95 -10.39 -5.10 -13.17
N SER A 96 -9.39 -5.23 -12.27
CA SER A 96 -8.32 -4.23 -12.08
C SER A 96 -7.48 -3.97 -13.33
N HIS A 97 -7.44 -4.93 -14.26
CA HIS A 97 -6.79 -4.76 -15.56
C HIS A 97 -7.38 -3.60 -16.37
N PHE A 98 -8.70 -3.39 -16.29
CA PHE A 98 -9.36 -2.25 -16.94
C PHE A 98 -8.98 -0.92 -16.29
N TRP A 99 -8.84 -0.94 -14.97
CA TRP A 99 -8.58 0.26 -14.19
C TRP A 99 -7.12 0.75 -14.30
N ARG A 100 -6.13 -0.15 -14.44
CA ARG A 100 -4.70 0.21 -14.61
C ARG A 100 -4.45 1.20 -15.77
N ASN A 101 -5.25 1.09 -16.84
CA ASN A 101 -5.10 1.92 -18.05
C ASN A 101 -6.20 2.97 -18.21
N ALA A 102 -7.11 3.09 -17.24
CA ALA A 102 -8.22 4.02 -17.34
C ALA A 102 -7.71 5.48 -17.33
N PRO A 103 -8.39 6.41 -18.04
CA PRO A 103 -8.10 7.83 -17.93
C PRO A 103 -8.29 8.30 -16.49
N ILE A 104 -7.31 9.03 -15.97
CA ILE A 104 -7.39 9.65 -14.64
C ILE A 104 -8.37 10.82 -14.72
N LYS A 105 -9.23 10.98 -13.71
CA LYS A 105 -9.99 12.22 -13.56
C LYS A 105 -8.98 13.35 -13.42
N VAL A 106 -8.89 14.24 -14.42
CA VAL A 106 -7.88 15.31 -14.58
C VAL A 106 -7.87 16.34 -13.42
N ARG A 107 -8.68 16.13 -12.38
CA ARG A 107 -8.87 17.02 -11.23
C ARG A 107 -7.96 16.68 -10.02
N SER A 108 -6.88 15.93 -10.16
CA SER A 108 -5.97 15.68 -9.03
C SER A 108 -5.35 17.01 -8.58
N GLU A 109 -5.95 17.62 -7.56
CA GLU A 109 -5.47 18.84 -6.92
C GLU A 109 -4.43 18.47 -5.86
N LEU A 110 -3.46 19.35 -5.65
CA LEU A 110 -2.42 19.17 -4.62
C LEU A 110 -3.02 18.83 -3.24
N ALA A 111 -4.10 19.52 -2.84
CA ALA A 111 -4.75 19.28 -1.57
C ALA A 111 -5.41 17.88 -1.47
N ASP A 112 -5.91 17.34 -2.58
CA ASP A 112 -6.52 16.00 -2.62
C ASP A 112 -5.44 14.92 -2.56
N SER A 113 -4.38 15.05 -3.36
CA SER A 113 -3.24 14.12 -3.36
C SER A 113 -2.58 14.01 -1.98
N ARG A 114 -2.35 15.15 -1.32
CA ARG A 114 -1.82 15.18 0.06
C ARG A 114 -2.78 14.53 1.06
N LEU A 115 -4.08 14.77 0.93
CA LEU A 115 -5.10 14.14 1.78
C LEU A 115 -5.07 12.61 1.64
N MET A 116 -4.93 12.10 0.42
CA MET A 116 -4.85 10.66 0.17
C MET A 116 -3.61 10.02 0.79
N ILE A 117 -2.44 10.64 0.64
CA ILE A 117 -1.20 10.17 1.26
C ILE A 117 -1.32 10.19 2.79
N GLN A 118 -1.91 11.24 3.37
CA GLN A 118 -2.14 11.33 4.81
C GLN A 118 -3.14 10.28 5.32
N ALA A 119 -4.23 10.04 4.60
CA ALA A 119 -5.20 9.01 4.93
C ALA A 119 -4.56 7.62 4.97
N TYR A 120 -3.75 7.32 3.95
CA TYR A 120 -2.97 6.08 3.90
C TYR A 120 -2.03 5.93 5.10
N LEU A 121 -1.25 6.96 5.40
CA LEU A 121 -0.34 6.97 6.55
C LEU A 121 -1.09 6.70 7.86
N ASN A 122 -2.22 7.37 8.08
CA ASN A 122 -3.06 7.17 9.26
C ASN A 122 -3.57 5.73 9.34
N GLN A 123 -4.03 5.19 8.21
CA GLN A 123 -4.54 3.82 8.13
C GLN A 123 -3.48 2.78 8.50
N LEU A 124 -2.24 2.96 8.03
CA LEU A 124 -1.14 2.07 8.36
C LEU A 124 -0.74 2.15 9.83
N ASN A 125 -0.74 3.36 10.41
CA ASN A 125 -0.32 3.58 11.78
C ASN A 125 -1.24 2.89 12.81
N PHE A 126 -2.53 2.71 12.53
CA PHE A 126 -3.43 1.93 13.39
C PHE A 126 -2.94 0.50 13.66
N GLY A 127 -2.20 -0.09 12.71
CA GLY A 127 -1.68 -1.45 12.81
C GLY A 127 -0.19 -1.56 13.13
N ILE A 128 0.47 -0.45 13.48
CA ILE A 128 1.90 -0.42 13.87
C ILE A 128 2.05 -0.18 15.38
N GLU A 129 1.15 0.58 16.01
CA GLU A 129 1.24 0.85 17.44
C GLU A 129 0.91 -0.40 18.28
N PRO A 130 1.71 -0.72 19.32
CA PRO A 130 1.39 -1.80 20.24
C PRO A 130 0.21 -1.38 21.10
N ILE A 131 -1.00 -1.70 20.66
CA ILE A 131 -2.20 -1.51 21.48
C ILE A 131 -2.02 -2.41 22.72
N VAL A 132 -2.11 -1.80 23.90
CA VAL A 132 -1.91 -2.39 25.24
C VAL A 132 -2.85 -3.59 25.53
N VAL A 133 -3.76 -3.90 24.62
CA VAL A 133 -4.69 -5.02 24.71
C VAL A 133 -4.30 -6.05 23.65
N PRO A 134 -3.97 -7.30 24.04
CA PRO A 134 -3.82 -8.39 23.10
C PRO A 134 -5.19 -8.66 22.47
N ARG A 135 -5.48 -8.01 21.34
CA ARG A 135 -6.58 -8.41 20.48
C ARG A 135 -6.13 -9.67 19.76
N SER A 136 -6.92 -10.73 19.92
CA SER A 136 -6.71 -12.02 19.25
C SER A 136 -6.75 -11.92 17.73
N ASP A 137 -7.31 -10.84 17.19
CA ASP A 137 -7.49 -10.62 15.76
C ASP A 137 -6.91 -9.24 15.40
N ASP A 138 -5.76 -9.28 14.72
CA ASP A 138 -4.98 -8.17 14.17
C ASP A 138 -5.73 -7.48 13.00
N ASP A 139 -6.99 -7.11 13.21
CA ASP A 139 -7.95 -6.66 12.19
C ASP A 139 -8.01 -5.12 12.05
N SER A 140 -6.99 -4.41 12.54
CA SER A 140 -7.08 -2.96 12.79
C SER A 140 -6.51 -2.04 11.71
N SER A 141 -6.04 -2.55 10.58
CA SER A 141 -5.38 -1.73 9.56
C SER A 141 -5.47 -2.36 8.18
N LEU A 142 -5.08 -1.61 7.15
CA LEU A 142 -4.98 -2.08 5.77
C LEU A 142 -4.24 -3.44 5.70
N PRO A 143 -4.87 -4.49 5.15
CA PRO A 143 -4.22 -5.78 4.94
C PRO A 143 -3.01 -5.66 4.01
N ILE A 144 -2.00 -6.50 4.22
CA ILE A 144 -0.73 -6.43 3.47
C ILE A 144 -0.93 -6.67 1.97
N GLU A 145 -1.92 -7.49 1.62
CA GLU A 145 -2.35 -7.80 0.26
C GLU A 145 -3.04 -6.61 -0.45
N ASP A 146 -3.54 -5.62 0.31
CA ASP A 146 -4.22 -4.43 -0.21
C ASP A 146 -3.25 -3.25 -0.41
N ILE A 147 -2.06 -3.31 0.22
CA ILE A 147 -1.04 -2.25 0.17
C ILE A 147 -0.62 -1.92 -1.28
N PRO A 148 -0.25 -2.88 -2.14
CA PRO A 148 0.23 -2.54 -3.48
C PRO A 148 -0.81 -1.81 -4.33
N ASP A 149 -2.06 -2.24 -4.28
CA ASP A 149 -3.13 -1.61 -5.07
C ASP A 149 -3.44 -0.21 -4.55
N THR A 150 -3.40 -0.03 -3.23
CA THR A 150 -3.59 1.28 -2.59
C THR A 150 -2.45 2.24 -2.93
N LEU A 151 -1.19 1.76 -2.96
CA LEU A 151 -0.04 2.54 -3.42
C LEU A 151 -0.15 2.91 -4.90
N HIS A 152 -0.60 1.98 -5.74
CA HIS A 152 -0.86 2.26 -7.15
C HIS A 152 -1.90 3.38 -7.31
N PHE A 153 -2.99 3.31 -6.53
CA PHE A 153 -4.04 4.32 -6.48
C PHE A 153 -3.47 5.69 -6.08
N ILE A 154 -2.72 5.77 -4.98
CA ILE A 154 -2.10 7.03 -4.55
C ILE A 154 -1.17 7.58 -5.63
N LEU A 155 -0.32 6.74 -6.23
CA LEU A 155 0.60 7.17 -7.28
C LEU A 155 -0.13 7.74 -8.50
N ARG A 156 -1.29 7.18 -8.84
CA ARG A 156 -2.11 7.65 -9.96
C ARG A 156 -2.70 9.04 -9.72
N HIS A 157 -2.94 9.41 -8.46
CA HIS A 157 -3.37 10.75 -8.05
C HIS A 157 -2.23 11.63 -7.53
N TYR A 158 -0.98 11.16 -7.63
CA TYR A 158 0.19 11.92 -7.23
C TYR A 158 0.38 13.13 -8.12
N VAL A 159 0.61 14.30 -7.51
CA VAL A 159 0.92 15.54 -8.23
C VAL A 159 2.14 16.22 -7.60
N PRO A 160 2.89 17.02 -8.39
CA PRO A 160 4.01 17.80 -7.86
C PRO A 160 3.60 18.67 -6.67
N GLY A 161 4.43 18.72 -5.63
CA GLY A 161 4.16 19.37 -4.34
C GLY A 161 3.83 18.40 -3.19
N CYS A 162 3.84 17.08 -3.44
CA CYS A 162 3.64 16.03 -2.43
C CYS A 162 4.94 15.31 -2.05
N GLU A 163 6.09 15.74 -2.59
CA GLU A 163 7.37 15.05 -2.46
C GLU A 163 7.79 14.88 -1.00
N ASP A 164 7.50 15.88 -0.17
CA ASP A 164 7.77 15.89 1.28
C ASP A 164 7.09 14.74 2.04
N LEU A 165 6.01 14.19 1.51
CA LEU A 165 5.28 13.08 2.14
C LEU A 165 5.82 11.70 1.74
N VAL A 166 6.59 11.61 0.66
CA VAL A 166 7.10 10.33 0.12
C VAL A 166 8.00 9.59 1.12
N PRO A 167 8.96 10.23 1.82
CA PRO A 167 9.77 9.56 2.84
C PRO A 167 8.93 8.87 3.91
N SER A 168 7.92 9.57 4.44
CA SER A 168 7.01 9.03 5.46
C SER A 168 6.16 7.89 4.93
N LEU A 169 5.68 8.00 3.68
CA LEU A 169 4.91 6.95 3.00
C LEU A 169 5.73 5.67 2.86
N VAL A 170 6.98 5.76 2.41
CA VAL A 170 7.89 4.62 2.28
C VAL A 170 8.19 4.01 3.65
N GLY A 171 8.67 4.83 4.60
CA GLY A 171 9.06 4.37 5.93
C GLY A 171 7.93 3.71 6.70
N THR A 172 6.72 4.26 6.66
CA THR A 172 5.54 3.70 7.34
C THR A 172 5.06 2.41 6.69
N THR A 173 5.11 2.33 5.35
CA THR A 173 4.77 1.10 4.63
C THR A 173 5.73 -0.03 4.98
N ILE A 174 7.04 0.22 5.04
CA ILE A 174 8.03 -0.79 5.43
C ILE A 174 7.76 -1.31 6.84
N ARG A 175 7.48 -0.41 7.80
CA ARG A 175 7.11 -0.80 9.17
C ARG A 175 5.85 -1.66 9.22
N LYS A 176 4.85 -1.34 8.39
CA LYS A 176 3.66 -2.19 8.26
C LYS A 176 4.01 -3.57 7.69
N CYS A 177 4.85 -3.64 6.66
CA CYS A 177 5.33 -4.91 6.12
C CYS A 177 6.04 -5.75 7.19
N TRP A 178 6.87 -5.13 8.03
CA TRP A 178 7.49 -5.80 9.18
C TRP A 178 6.45 -6.38 10.15
N ALA A 179 5.46 -5.58 10.57
CA ALA A 179 4.41 -6.02 11.46
C ALA A 179 3.62 -7.22 10.88
N SER A 180 3.29 -7.15 9.59
CA SER A 180 2.62 -8.24 8.88
C SER A 180 3.50 -9.48 8.71
N PHE A 181 4.80 -9.32 8.44
CA PHE A 181 5.74 -10.44 8.28
C PHE A 181 5.91 -11.25 9.56
N LEU A 182 5.91 -10.58 10.71
CA LEU A 182 6.04 -11.22 12.01
C LEU A 182 4.76 -11.95 12.45
N ASN A 183 3.66 -11.81 11.71
CA ASN A 183 2.40 -12.51 11.95
C ASN A 183 2.31 -13.78 11.08
N PRO A 184 2.42 -15.00 11.65
CA PRO A 184 2.42 -16.25 10.88
C PRO A 184 1.16 -16.47 10.04
N ALA A 185 0.01 -15.94 10.46
CA ALA A 185 -1.26 -16.09 9.74
C ALA A 185 -1.27 -15.35 8.38
N ARG A 186 -0.35 -14.40 8.18
CA ARG A 186 -0.32 -13.51 7.01
C ARG A 186 0.80 -13.82 6.02
N MET A 187 1.62 -14.83 6.31
CA MET A 187 2.82 -15.16 5.54
C MET A 187 2.52 -15.62 4.10
N PHE A 188 1.37 -16.25 3.86
CA PHE A 188 1.01 -16.81 2.54
C PHE A 188 0.89 -15.75 1.43
N PHE A 189 0.29 -14.59 1.73
CA PHE A 189 0.12 -13.50 0.76
C PHE A 189 1.27 -12.48 0.77
N PHE A 190 2.22 -12.67 1.67
CA PHE A 190 3.22 -11.67 1.99
C PHE A 190 4.19 -11.39 0.83
N LEU A 191 4.69 -12.43 0.15
CA LEU A 191 5.68 -12.26 -0.93
C LEU A 191 5.10 -11.48 -2.12
N THR A 192 3.89 -11.82 -2.55
CA THR A 192 3.21 -11.11 -3.64
C THR A 192 2.90 -9.66 -3.27
N GLY A 193 2.45 -9.43 -2.04
CA GLY A 193 2.22 -8.09 -1.50
C GLY A 193 3.49 -7.24 -1.45
N LEU A 194 4.59 -7.81 -0.93
CA LEU A 194 5.86 -7.10 -0.81
C LEU A 194 6.46 -6.78 -2.17
N ARG A 195 6.41 -7.71 -3.14
CA ARG A 195 6.86 -7.47 -4.52
C ARG A 195 6.17 -6.26 -5.13
N GLY A 196 4.83 -6.22 -5.07
CA GLY A 196 4.06 -5.11 -5.61
C GLY A 196 4.40 -3.79 -4.91
N THR A 197 4.58 -3.83 -3.60
CA THR A 197 4.96 -2.67 -2.79
C THR A 197 6.30 -2.06 -3.22
N PHE A 198 7.33 -2.89 -3.44
CA PHE A 198 8.64 -2.42 -3.89
C PHE A 198 8.59 -1.81 -5.30
N GLY A 199 7.83 -2.40 -6.22
CA GLY A 199 7.59 -1.81 -7.53
C GLY A 199 7.04 -0.39 -7.45
N TRP A 200 6.12 -0.13 -6.51
CA TRP A 200 5.57 1.21 -6.30
C TRP A 200 6.52 2.17 -5.60
N PHE A 201 7.34 1.72 -4.65
CA PHE A 201 8.39 2.57 -4.07
C PHE A 201 9.33 3.12 -5.14
N ARG A 202 9.78 2.26 -6.07
CA ARG A 202 10.61 2.69 -7.20
C ARG A 202 9.89 3.73 -8.06
N ALA A 203 8.61 3.54 -8.32
CA ALA A 203 7.82 4.49 -9.09
C ALA A 203 7.69 5.85 -8.37
N PHE A 204 7.59 5.88 -7.03
CA PHE A 204 7.64 7.12 -6.25
C PHE A 204 9.04 7.76 -6.27
N ILE A 205 10.11 6.98 -6.13
CA ILE A 205 11.49 7.47 -6.24
C ILE A 205 11.72 8.13 -7.60
N GLY A 206 11.24 7.51 -8.68
CA GLY A 206 11.32 8.08 -10.03
C GLY A 206 10.57 9.41 -10.20
N ARG A 207 9.58 9.73 -9.34
CA ARG A 207 8.94 11.07 -9.33
C ARG A 207 9.85 12.14 -8.73
N LEU A 208 10.86 11.76 -7.96
CA LEU A 208 11.82 12.67 -7.34
C LEU A 208 13.02 12.98 -8.25
N ASP A 209 13.09 12.41 -9.47
CA ASP A 209 14.28 12.51 -10.33
C ASP A 209 14.55 13.87 -10.96
N GLN A 210 13.66 14.84 -10.77
CA GLN A 210 13.91 16.20 -11.23
C GLN A 210 15.04 16.85 -10.41
N PRO A 211 16.07 17.45 -11.04
CA PRO A 211 17.16 18.10 -10.33
C PRO A 211 16.66 19.39 -9.65
N SER A 212 16.45 19.34 -8.34
CA SER A 212 16.19 20.51 -7.49
C SER A 212 16.77 20.30 -6.09
N GLU A 213 17.17 21.38 -5.39
CA GLU A 213 17.67 21.32 -4.01
C GLU A 213 16.61 20.73 -3.05
N LEU A 214 15.33 21.05 -3.26
CA LEU A 214 14.22 20.46 -2.52
C LEU A 214 14.17 18.94 -2.70
N HIS A 215 14.31 18.46 -3.93
CA HIS A 215 14.33 17.03 -4.22
C HIS A 215 15.54 16.33 -3.61
N GLN A 216 16.70 16.98 -3.52
CA GLN A 216 17.86 16.40 -2.84
C GLN A 216 17.59 16.19 -1.35
N SER A 217 16.98 17.16 -0.67
CA SER A 217 16.61 17.01 0.74
C SER A 217 15.58 15.90 0.93
N VAL A 218 14.56 15.82 0.06
CA VAL A 218 13.55 14.75 0.12
C VAL A 218 14.16 13.37 -0.15
N LYS A 219 15.04 13.25 -1.17
CA LYS A 219 15.73 11.98 -1.47
C LYS A 219 16.58 11.50 -0.30
N PHE A 220 17.26 12.43 0.38
CA PHE A 220 18.01 12.12 1.59
C PHE A 220 17.10 11.61 2.71
N GLN A 221 16.00 12.31 2.98
CA GLN A 221 15.02 11.87 3.98
C GLN A 221 14.41 10.51 3.63
N LEU A 222 14.18 10.24 2.35
CA LEU A 222 13.68 8.96 1.87
C LEU A 222 14.67 7.83 2.18
N LEU A 223 15.95 8.04 1.89
CA LEU A 223 17.01 7.09 2.21
C LEU A 223 17.06 6.82 3.73
N LEU A 224 17.09 7.87 4.55
CA LEU A 224 17.10 7.73 6.01
C LEU A 224 15.87 6.97 6.52
N GLN A 225 14.66 7.33 6.07
CA GLN A 225 13.43 6.63 6.47
C GLN A 225 13.42 5.16 6.04
N ALA A 226 13.95 4.84 4.86
CA ALA A 226 14.06 3.45 4.40
C ALA A 226 15.03 2.63 5.27
N LEU A 227 16.16 3.23 5.67
CA LEU A 227 17.16 2.61 6.55
C LEU A 227 16.65 2.47 7.99
N ASP A 228 16.03 3.51 8.54
CA ASP A 228 15.47 3.54 9.90
C ASP A 228 14.33 2.52 10.06
N SER A 229 13.52 2.33 9.01
CA SER A 229 12.48 1.30 8.97
C SER A 229 13.02 -0.12 8.69
N ASP A 230 14.34 -0.29 8.60
CA ASP A 230 15.03 -1.56 8.36
C ASP A 230 14.55 -2.30 7.10
N VAL A 231 14.49 -1.59 5.95
CA VAL A 231 14.15 -2.21 4.66
C VAL A 231 15.12 -3.33 4.28
N ILE A 232 16.40 -3.15 4.61
CA ILE A 232 17.48 -4.10 4.29
C ILE A 232 17.30 -5.39 5.10
N GLY A 233 17.02 -5.27 6.40
CA GLY A 233 16.73 -6.42 7.24
C GLY A 233 15.44 -7.11 6.85
N LEU A 234 14.42 -6.36 6.40
CA LEU A 234 13.17 -6.93 5.92
C LEU A 234 13.45 -7.81 4.71
N ILE A 235 14.11 -7.26 3.70
CA ILE A 235 14.48 -8.00 2.49
C ILE A 235 15.32 -9.24 2.86
N GLY A 236 16.36 -9.07 3.68
CA GLY A 236 17.22 -10.16 4.10
C GLY A 236 16.47 -11.29 4.80
N ARG A 237 15.51 -10.97 5.67
CA ARG A 237 14.69 -12.01 6.32
C ARG A 237 13.73 -12.66 5.36
N VAL A 238 13.08 -11.90 4.49
CA VAL A 238 12.12 -12.43 3.52
C VAL A 238 12.82 -13.34 2.50
N MET A 239 14.05 -13.02 2.12
CA MET A 239 14.90 -13.89 1.29
C MET A 239 15.09 -15.29 1.88
N LEU A 240 15.09 -15.45 3.21
CA LEU A 240 15.17 -16.78 3.85
C LEU A 240 13.90 -17.63 3.63
N PHE A 241 12.79 -17.02 3.26
CA PHE A 241 11.52 -17.69 2.98
C PHE A 241 11.28 -17.91 1.48
N VAL A 242 12.19 -17.42 0.62
CA VAL A 242 12.16 -17.72 -0.80
C VAL A 242 12.50 -19.21 -0.97
N ASN A 243 11.56 -19.97 -1.54
CA ASN A 243 11.73 -21.41 -1.70
C ASN A 243 12.85 -21.74 -2.70
N SER A 244 13.98 -22.25 -2.23
CA SER A 244 15.11 -22.65 -3.06
C SER A 244 14.84 -23.90 -3.92
N THR A 245 13.78 -24.64 -3.61
CA THR A 245 13.30 -25.81 -4.36
C THR A 245 11.83 -25.60 -4.73
N PRO A 246 11.53 -24.70 -5.69
CA PRO A 246 10.16 -24.39 -6.07
C PRO A 246 9.43 -25.65 -6.53
N SER A 247 8.23 -25.88 -5.99
CA SER A 247 7.44 -27.08 -6.29
C SER A 247 6.70 -26.98 -7.62
N THR A 248 6.52 -25.75 -8.13
CA THR A 248 5.93 -25.49 -9.46
C THR A 248 6.75 -24.45 -10.23
N PRO A 249 6.65 -24.44 -11.58
CA PRO A 249 7.29 -23.40 -12.39
C PRO A 249 6.85 -21.98 -12.03
N LYS A 250 5.58 -21.82 -11.61
CA LYS A 250 5.04 -20.53 -11.18
C LYS A 250 5.72 -20.03 -9.90
N ASP A 251 5.95 -20.92 -8.94
CA ASP A 251 6.66 -20.55 -7.70
C ASP A 251 8.10 -20.12 -7.99
N ALA A 252 8.75 -20.75 -8.98
CA ALA A 252 10.09 -20.35 -9.42
C ALA A 252 10.08 -18.94 -10.03
N GLU A 253 9.12 -18.64 -10.91
CA GLU A 253 8.94 -17.33 -11.53
C GLU A 253 8.62 -16.24 -10.49
N ASP A 254 7.72 -16.53 -9.54
CA ASP A 254 7.36 -15.58 -8.48
C ASP A 254 8.56 -15.27 -7.56
N ASN A 255 9.39 -16.27 -7.25
CA ASN A 255 10.64 -16.10 -6.51
C ASN A 255 11.64 -15.22 -7.27
N GLU A 256 11.88 -15.51 -8.56
CA GLU A 256 12.80 -14.73 -9.40
C GLU A 256 12.34 -13.27 -9.51
N ASN A 257 11.05 -13.06 -9.77
CA ASN A 257 10.46 -11.73 -9.85
C ASN A 257 10.57 -10.96 -8.52
N PHE A 258 10.40 -11.62 -7.38
CA PHE A 258 10.59 -10.99 -6.07
C PHE A 258 12.05 -10.57 -5.85
N LEU A 259 13.01 -11.46 -6.13
CA LEU A 259 14.44 -11.16 -5.97
C LEU A 259 14.87 -10.01 -6.88
N LYS A 260 14.37 -9.98 -8.12
CA LYS A 260 14.62 -8.89 -9.07
C LYS A 260 14.07 -7.55 -8.57
N GLU A 261 12.86 -7.52 -7.98
CA GLU A 261 12.34 -6.27 -7.40
C GLU A 261 13.12 -5.82 -6.17
N CYS A 262 13.64 -6.75 -5.36
CA CYS A 262 14.56 -6.42 -4.28
C CYS A 262 15.84 -5.77 -4.83
N GLU A 263 16.50 -6.42 -5.78
CA GLU A 263 17.72 -5.90 -6.43
C GLU A 263 17.48 -4.51 -7.01
N ASN A 264 16.39 -4.34 -7.77
CA ASN A 264 16.05 -3.05 -8.35
C ASN A 264 15.83 -1.97 -7.29
N LEU A 265 15.15 -2.27 -6.18
CA LEU A 265 14.96 -1.32 -5.10
C LEU A 265 16.30 -0.93 -4.45
N PHE A 266 17.20 -1.90 -4.23
CA PHE A 266 18.55 -1.60 -3.73
C PHE A 266 19.33 -0.68 -4.66
N ILE A 267 19.27 -0.94 -5.97
CA ILE A 267 19.89 -0.09 -6.98
C ILE A 267 19.34 1.34 -6.89
N GLU A 268 18.02 1.52 -6.87
CA GLU A 268 17.41 2.86 -6.73
C GLU A 268 17.86 3.55 -5.44
N LEU A 269 17.87 2.85 -4.30
CA LEU A 269 18.30 3.41 -3.01
C LEU A 269 19.78 3.81 -3.04
N SER A 270 20.64 3.04 -3.71
CA SER A 270 22.07 3.35 -3.83
C SER A 270 22.37 4.61 -4.65
N TYR A 271 21.45 5.01 -5.51
CA TYR A 271 21.56 6.26 -6.28
C TYR A 271 21.01 7.48 -5.52
N LEU A 272 20.41 7.30 -4.34
CA LEU A 272 19.92 8.41 -3.53
C LEU A 272 21.10 9.12 -2.83
N PRO A 273 21.15 10.46 -2.89
CA PRO A 273 22.16 11.22 -2.19
C PRO A 273 21.88 11.30 -0.67
N PRO A 274 22.93 11.36 0.16
CA PRO A 274 24.32 11.05 -0.12
C PRO A 274 24.55 9.54 0.01
N GLY A 275 25.16 8.91 -1.00
CA GLY A 275 25.39 7.46 -0.99
C GLY A 275 26.21 6.94 0.21
N ARG A 276 26.90 7.82 0.93
CA ARG A 276 27.66 7.51 2.15
C ARG A 276 26.80 6.94 3.28
N GLU A 277 25.51 7.32 3.41
CA GLU A 277 24.70 6.86 4.54
C GLU A 277 24.39 5.36 4.43
N LEU A 278 24.25 4.88 3.19
CA LEU A 278 24.07 3.45 2.94
C LEU A 278 25.33 2.67 3.33
N GLU A 279 26.51 3.20 2.98
CA GLU A 279 27.81 2.64 3.37
C GLU A 279 28.01 2.66 4.90
N GLU A 280 27.74 3.79 5.56
CA GLU A 280 27.81 3.94 7.02
C GLU A 280 26.84 2.99 7.73
N HIS A 281 25.64 2.78 7.19
CA HIS A 281 24.67 1.84 7.74
C HIS A 281 25.19 0.39 7.72
N PHE A 282 25.86 -0.03 6.64
CA PHE A 282 26.47 -1.35 6.56
C PHE A 282 27.65 -1.49 7.52
N ILE A 283 28.54 -0.49 7.59
CA ILE A 283 29.68 -0.48 8.53
C ILE A 283 29.17 -0.58 9.99
N ALA A 284 28.15 0.20 10.35
CA ALA A 284 27.58 0.18 11.69
C ALA A 284 27.00 -1.21 12.05
N ARG A 285 26.38 -1.91 11.09
CA ARG A 285 25.87 -3.28 11.31
C ARG A 285 26.99 -4.31 11.47
N GLU A 286 28.07 -4.23 10.71
CA GLU A 286 29.23 -5.10 10.86
C GLU A 286 29.89 -4.93 12.24
N VAL A 287 30.02 -3.68 12.70
CA VAL A 287 30.52 -3.37 14.04
C VAL A 287 29.59 -3.94 15.13
N LEU A 288 28.27 -3.80 14.98
CA LEU A 288 27.31 -4.38 15.93
C LEU A 288 27.32 -5.92 15.93
N GLN A 289 27.50 -6.56 14.78
CA GLN A 289 27.61 -8.01 14.68
C GLN A 289 28.91 -8.53 15.31
N SER A 290 30.04 -7.87 15.06
CA SER A 290 31.33 -8.22 15.67
C SER A 290 31.32 -8.02 17.20
N LEU A 291 30.67 -6.97 17.70
CA LEU A 291 30.48 -6.78 19.15
C LEU A 291 29.60 -7.86 19.78
N ARG A 292 28.51 -8.29 19.11
CA ARG A 292 27.67 -9.41 19.58
C ARG A 292 28.42 -10.74 19.56
N TYR A 293 29.25 -10.98 18.56
CA TYR A 293 30.07 -12.19 18.47
C TYR A 293 31.13 -12.25 19.60
N ASN A 294 31.75 -11.12 19.91
CA ASN A 294 32.73 -10.99 20.99
C ASN A 294 32.09 -11.09 22.39
N MET A 295 30.83 -10.62 22.56
CA MET A 295 30.10 -10.79 23.83
C MET A 295 29.50 -12.20 24.00
N GLY A 296 29.09 -12.86 22.92
CA GLY A 296 28.57 -14.23 22.95
C GLY A 296 29.64 -15.31 23.18
N SER A 297 30.89 -15.04 22.78
CA SER A 297 32.03 -15.94 23.01
C SER A 297 32.65 -15.83 24.41
N SER A 298 32.29 -14.79 25.18
CA SER A 298 32.72 -14.65 26.58
C SER A 298 31.73 -15.28 27.59
N ALA A 299 30.60 -15.84 27.14
CA ALA A 299 29.55 -16.38 28.02
C ALA A 299 29.60 -17.92 28.20
N THR A 300 30.59 -18.62 27.63
CA THR A 300 30.79 -20.08 27.77
C THR A 300 32.08 -20.47 28.48
N VAL A 301 32.55 -19.63 29.40
CA VAL A 301 33.54 -20.02 30.40
C VAL A 301 33.08 -19.50 31.75
N HIS A 302 32.25 -20.28 32.45
CA HIS A 302 32.32 -20.55 33.89
C HIS A 302 31.30 -21.62 34.28
#